data_AF-A0A5K1C9B0-F1
#
_entry.id   AF-A0A5K1C9B0-F1
#
_cell.length_a   1.000
_cell.length_b   1.000
_cell.length_c   1.000
_cell.angle_alpha   90.00
_cell.angle_beta   90.00
_cell.angle_gamma   90.00
#
_symmetry.space_group_name_H-M   'P 1'
#
loop_
_entity.id
_entity.type
_entity.pdbx_description
1 polymer ?
#
loop_
_entity_poly.entity_id
_entity_poly.type
_entity_poly.pdbx_seq_one_letter_code
_entity_poly.pdbx_strand_id
1 'polypeptide(L)'
;QGGIGKTTLAKMVFNEVKEQFGNRRWWVCVSEKPNRMGLMKKIWKESVRELKGTTSLSDLCTRLRSKLSKSKFLLVLDDLCELDGWWGDLAAILLGGAKESKIFITNRKVEVSQAIGAKIHKLPQSLSMK
;
A
#
# COMPACT_ATOMS: atom_id res chain seq x y z
N GLN A 1 2.42 17.67 -2.95
CA GLN A 1 3.69 18.30 -2.51
C GLN A 1 4.51 17.36 -1.64
N GLY A 2 5.85 17.38 -1.77
CA GLY A 2 6.79 16.64 -0.91
C GLY A 2 7.04 17.34 0.43
N GLY A 3 7.76 16.69 1.36
CA GLY A 3 8.28 17.34 2.58
C GLY A 3 7.29 17.58 3.74
N ILE A 4 5.98 17.51 3.53
CA ILE A 4 4.96 17.82 4.56
C ILE A 4 4.73 16.73 5.63
N GLY A 5 5.62 15.74 5.76
CA GLY A 5 5.54 14.72 6.81
C GLY A 5 4.57 13.53 6.59
N LYS A 6 4.04 13.30 5.39
CA LYS A 6 3.13 12.16 5.10
C LYS A 6 3.73 10.80 5.47
N THR A 7 4.96 10.53 5.05
CA THR A 7 5.69 9.29 5.37
C THR A 7 5.95 9.18 6.86
N THR A 8 6.24 10.30 7.54
CA THR A 8 6.40 10.35 9.00
C THR A 8 5.12 9.95 9.71
N LEU A 9 3.97 10.53 9.32
CA LEU A 9 2.68 10.16 9.88
C LEU A 9 2.34 8.69 9.64
N ALA A 10 2.56 8.20 8.41
CA ALA A 10 2.33 6.79 8.10
C ALA A 10 3.21 5.87 8.96
N LYS A 11 4.48 6.23 9.22
CA LYS A 11 5.38 5.46 10.11
C LYS A 11 4.87 5.43 11.55
N MET A 12 4.37 6.56 12.05
CA MET A 12 3.75 6.65 13.38
C MET A 12 2.56 5.69 13.48
N VAL A 13 1.60 5.80 12.54
CA VAL A 13 0.42 4.91 12.48
C VAL A 13 0.85 3.45 12.40
N PHE A 14 1.81 3.12 11.53
CA PHE A 14 2.30 1.76 11.36
C PHE A 14 2.81 1.19 12.68
N ASN A 15 3.58 1.97 13.46
CA ASN A 15 4.12 1.54 14.74
C ASN A 15 3.06 1.44 15.84
N GLU A 16 2.15 2.42 15.92
CA GLU A 16 1.11 2.48 16.96
C GLU A 16 0.16 1.29 16.88
N VAL A 17 -0.17 0.83 15.67
CA VAL A 17 -1.09 -0.30 15.47
C VAL A 17 -0.38 -1.68 15.51
N LYS A 18 0.84 -1.74 16.05
CA LYS A 18 1.62 -2.99 16.15
C LYS A 18 0.87 -4.08 16.92
N GLU A 19 0.28 -3.76 18.06
CA GLU A 19 -0.48 -4.74 18.85
C GLU A 19 -1.75 -5.20 18.12
N GLN A 20 -2.37 -4.32 17.33
CA GLN A 20 -3.61 -4.65 16.62
C GLN A 20 -3.40 -5.58 15.42
N PHE A 21 -2.29 -5.45 14.69
CA PHE A 21 -2.04 -6.18 13.43
C PHE A 21 -0.84 -7.15 13.50
N GLY A 22 -0.04 -7.08 14.56
CA GLY A 22 1.12 -7.93 14.78
C GLY A 22 2.13 -7.90 13.63
N ASN A 23 2.52 -9.10 13.18
CA ASN A 23 3.46 -9.31 12.08
C ASN A 23 2.80 -9.19 10.69
N ARG A 24 1.49 -8.95 10.61
CA ARG A 24 0.75 -8.72 9.36
C ARG A 24 0.59 -7.23 9.07
N ARG A 25 1.68 -6.50 9.28
CA ARG A 25 1.85 -5.11 8.87
C ARG A 25 2.98 -5.08 7.87
N TRP A 26 2.72 -4.58 6.67
CA TRP A 26 3.69 -4.56 5.59
C TRP A 26 3.84 -3.15 5.06
N TRP A 27 5.09 -2.73 4.85
CA TRP A 27 5.41 -1.40 4.35
C TRP A 27 6.09 -1.52 3.00
N VAL A 28 5.44 -1.00 1.96
CA VAL A 28 5.98 -1.00 0.61
C VAL A 28 6.29 0.42 0.20
N CYS A 29 7.58 0.71 0.00
CA CYS A 29 8.01 1.94 -0.66
C CYS A 29 7.82 1.80 -2.17
N VAL A 30 6.94 2.64 -2.72
CA VAL A 30 6.61 2.66 -4.15
C VAL A 30 7.60 3.60 -4.87
N SER A 31 7.94 3.26 -6.11
CA SER A 31 8.73 4.14 -6.98
C SER A 31 7.83 5.19 -7.63
N GLU A 32 8.39 6.32 -8.08
CA GLU A 32 7.61 7.39 -8.73
C GLU A 32 6.79 6.89 -9.94
N LYS A 33 7.26 5.83 -10.61
CA LYS A 33 6.59 5.14 -11.71
C LYS A 33 6.47 3.64 -11.41
N PRO A 34 5.44 3.19 -10.68
CA PRO A 34 5.24 1.78 -10.43
C PRO A 34 4.66 1.09 -11.67
N ASN A 35 5.07 -0.16 -11.92
CA ASN A 35 4.32 -1.05 -12.80
C ASN A 35 3.74 -2.20 -11.96
N ARG A 36 2.66 -2.82 -12.48
CA ARG A 36 1.93 -3.89 -11.82
C ARG A 36 2.85 -4.98 -11.26
N MET A 37 3.72 -5.54 -12.09
CA MET A 37 4.61 -6.64 -11.71
C MET A 37 5.57 -6.23 -10.59
N GLY A 38 6.20 -5.07 -10.71
CA GLY A 38 7.14 -4.54 -9.73
C GLY A 38 6.48 -4.29 -8.38
N LEU A 39 5.31 -3.66 -8.37
CA LEU A 39 4.58 -3.40 -7.13
C LEU A 39 4.10 -4.70 -6.47
N MET A 40 3.58 -5.65 -7.24
CA MET A 40 3.17 -6.95 -6.71
C MET A 40 4.35 -7.73 -6.11
N LYS A 41 5.51 -7.73 -6.77
CA LYS A 41 6.73 -8.37 -6.25
C LYS A 41 7.19 -7.73 -4.94
N LYS A 42 7.11 -6.40 -4.83
CA LYS A 42 7.42 -5.67 -3.59
C LYS A 42 6.43 -6.05 -2.47
N ILE A 43 5.13 -6.01 -2.72
CA ILE A 43 4.10 -6.41 -1.73
C ILE A 43 4.34 -7.86 -1.27
N TRP A 44 4.63 -8.76 -2.20
CA TRP A 44 4.93 -10.15 -1.89
C TRP A 44 6.17 -10.31 -1.01
N LYS A 45 7.27 -9.62 -1.37
CA LYS A 45 8.51 -9.62 -0.59
C LYS A 45 8.26 -9.19 0.85
N GLU A 46 7.48 -8.13 1.06
CA GLU A 46 7.19 -7.63 2.40
C GLU A 46 6.19 -8.50 3.17
N SER A 47 5.23 -9.12 2.47
CA SER A 47 4.13 -9.88 3.11
C SER A 47 4.41 -11.35 3.39
N VAL A 48 5.24 -11.99 2.56
CA VAL A 48 5.54 -13.42 2.64
C VAL A 48 7.01 -13.66 3.00
N ARG A 49 7.91 -12.71 2.67
CA ARG A 49 9.36 -12.77 2.92
C ARG A 49 10.11 -13.94 2.25
N GLU A 50 9.43 -14.76 1.46
CA GLU A 50 10.04 -15.79 0.61
C GLU A 50 9.55 -15.69 -0.84
N LEU A 51 10.48 -15.50 -1.79
CA LEU A 51 10.23 -15.42 -3.23
C LEU A 51 10.53 -16.74 -3.96
N LYS A 52 10.63 -17.86 -3.25
CA LYS A 52 10.94 -19.14 -3.90
C LYS A 52 9.76 -19.60 -4.76
N GLY A 53 10.03 -19.83 -6.04
CA GLY A 53 9.10 -20.46 -6.99
C GLY A 53 7.92 -19.59 -7.44
N THR A 54 8.05 -18.26 -7.49
CA THR A 54 7.06 -17.41 -8.18
C THR A 54 7.62 -16.97 -9.53
N THR A 55 7.08 -17.54 -10.61
CA THR A 55 7.62 -17.39 -11.98
C THR A 55 6.78 -16.46 -12.85
N SER A 56 5.46 -16.34 -12.59
CA SER A 56 4.55 -15.52 -13.39
C SER A 56 3.74 -14.49 -12.57
N LEU A 57 3.18 -13.49 -13.27
CA LEU A 57 2.26 -12.51 -12.69
C LEU A 57 0.98 -13.16 -12.16
N SER A 58 0.46 -14.16 -12.88
CA SER A 58 -0.76 -14.89 -12.53
C SER A 58 -0.57 -15.66 -11.23
N ASP A 59 0.56 -16.35 -11.08
CA ASP A 59 0.89 -17.08 -9.85
C ASP A 59 1.01 -16.12 -8.66
N LEU A 60 1.66 -14.97 -8.88
CA LEU A 60 1.79 -13.93 -7.87
C LEU A 60 0.42 -13.37 -7.45
N CYS A 61 -0.49 -13.14 -8.40
CA CYS A 61 -1.86 -12.69 -8.12
C CYS A 61 -2.62 -13.73 -7.28
N THR A 62 -2.59 -14.99 -7.71
CA THR A 62 -3.33 -16.09 -7.07
C THR A 62 -2.84 -16.32 -5.64
N ARG A 63 -1.51 -16.37 -5.45
CA ARG A 63 -0.93 -16.58 -4.12
C ARG A 63 -1.18 -15.40 -3.19
N LEU A 64 -1.04 -14.17 -3.69
CA LEU A 64 -1.30 -12.98 -2.88
C LEU A 64 -2.77 -12.94 -2.47
N ARG A 65 -3.71 -13.18 -3.40
CA ARG A 65 -5.15 -13.26 -3.10
C ARG A 65 -5.45 -14.29 -2.01
N SER A 66 -4.90 -15.50 -2.13
CA SER A 66 -5.08 -16.57 -1.13
C SER A 66 -4.51 -16.21 0.25
N LYS A 67 -3.39 -15.48 0.28
CA LYS A 67 -2.77 -15.02 1.53
C LYS A 67 -3.60 -13.93 2.22
N LEU A 68 -4.10 -12.97 1.44
CA LEU A 68 -4.85 -11.82 1.96
C LEU A 68 -6.26 -12.22 2.40
N SER A 69 -6.93 -13.10 1.67
CA SER A 69 -8.36 -13.41 1.89
C SER A 69 -8.68 -14.07 3.22
N LYS A 70 -7.69 -14.67 3.88
CA LYS A 70 -7.89 -15.45 5.10
C LYS A 70 -7.66 -14.65 6.38
N SER A 71 -7.35 -13.35 6.28
CA SER A 71 -6.63 -12.68 7.36
C SER A 71 -6.73 -11.17 7.36
N LYS A 72 -6.82 -10.61 8.57
CA LYS A 72 -6.64 -9.19 8.85
C LYS A 72 -5.18 -8.80 8.67
N PHE A 73 -4.94 -7.68 7.98
CA PHE A 73 -3.61 -7.09 7.78
C PHE A 73 -3.65 -5.56 7.67
N LEU A 74 -2.49 -4.92 7.83
CA LEU A 74 -2.24 -3.55 7.43
C LEU A 74 -1.23 -3.54 6.28
N LEU A 75 -1.55 -2.87 5.18
CA LEU A 75 -0.60 -2.61 4.09
C LEU A 75 -0.41 -1.11 3.94
N VAL A 76 0.84 -0.64 4.06
CA VAL A 76 1.22 0.73 3.73
C VAL A 76 1.82 0.74 2.33
N LEU A 77 1.23 1.53 1.42
CA LEU A 77 1.79 1.87 0.11
C LEU A 77 2.30 3.30 0.18
N ASP A 78 3.60 3.45 0.44
CA ASP A 78 4.23 4.75 0.64
C ASP A 78 4.70 5.34 -0.71
N ASP A 79 4.31 6.58 -0.96
CA ASP A 79 4.59 7.38 -2.16
C ASP A 79 4.04 6.81 -3.48
N LEU A 80 2.85 6.20 -3.44
CA LEU A 80 2.13 5.75 -4.64
C LEU A 80 1.61 6.97 -5.43
N CYS A 81 2.40 7.46 -6.40
CA CYS A 81 2.10 8.70 -7.11
C CYS A 81 1.49 8.53 -8.51
N GLU A 82 1.38 7.30 -9.01
CA GLU A 82 0.80 7.02 -10.32
C GLU A 82 -0.01 5.73 -10.28
N LEU A 83 -1.16 5.76 -10.95
CA LEU A 83 -2.06 4.64 -11.14
C LEU A 83 -2.32 4.53 -12.64
N ASP A 84 -2.05 3.36 -13.22
CA ASP A 84 -2.46 3.08 -14.59
C ASP A 84 -3.66 2.12 -14.61
N GLY A 85 -4.06 1.68 -15.80
CA GLY A 85 -5.16 0.72 -16.00
C GLY A 85 -5.00 -0.61 -15.25
N TRP A 86 -3.81 -0.94 -14.74
CA TRP A 86 -3.58 -2.14 -13.92
C TRP A 86 -3.99 -1.97 -12.45
N TRP A 87 -4.25 -0.76 -11.96
CA TRP A 87 -4.57 -0.52 -10.55
C TRP A 87 -5.83 -1.26 -10.12
N GLY A 88 -6.87 -1.29 -10.96
CA GLY A 88 -8.13 -1.97 -10.65
C GLY A 88 -7.92 -3.45 -10.30
N ASP A 89 -7.12 -4.16 -11.09
CA ASP A 89 -6.78 -5.56 -10.85
C ASP A 89 -6.02 -5.77 -9.54
N LEU A 90 -5.09 -4.87 -9.22
CA LEU A 90 -4.36 -4.94 -7.96
C LEU A 90 -5.28 -4.63 -6.78
N ALA A 91 -6.11 -3.59 -6.88
CA ALA A 91 -7.06 -3.20 -5.86
C ALA A 91 -8.04 -4.34 -5.56
N ALA A 92 -8.54 -5.05 -6.58
CA ALA A 92 -9.41 -6.21 -6.39
C ALA A 92 -8.75 -7.34 -5.57
N ILE A 93 -7.44 -7.53 -5.71
CA ILE A 93 -6.68 -8.49 -4.90
C ILE A 93 -6.54 -8.00 -3.45
N LEU A 94 -6.19 -6.72 -3.26
CA LEU A 94 -5.96 -6.14 -1.94
C LEU A 94 -7.25 -6.01 -1.12
N LEU A 95 -8.36 -5.68 -1.77
CA LEU A 95 -9.69 -5.55 -1.15
C LEU A 95 -10.33 -6.90 -0.83
N GLY A 96 -9.76 -8.01 -1.31
CA GLY A 96 -10.21 -9.36 -0.95
C GLY A 96 -9.83 -9.79 0.47
N GLY A 97 -9.16 -8.94 1.26
CA GLY A 97 -8.81 -9.21 2.66
C GLY A 97 -10.01 -9.26 3.62
N ALA A 98 -9.74 -9.66 4.87
CA ALA A 98 -10.75 -9.56 5.94
C ALA A 98 -11.24 -8.10 6.11
N LYS A 99 -12.48 -7.91 6.59
CA LYS A 99 -13.12 -6.59 6.73
C LYS A 99 -12.31 -5.59 7.58
N GLU A 100 -11.57 -6.10 8.54
CA GLU A 100 -10.72 -5.35 9.46
C GLU A 100 -9.38 -4.95 8.84
N SER A 101 -9.04 -5.48 7.65
CA SER A 101 -7.84 -5.12 6.94
C SER A 101 -7.86 -3.64 6.53
N LYS A 102 -6.69 -3.02 6.56
CA LYS A 102 -6.51 -1.61 6.22
C LYS A 102 -5.41 -1.45 5.19
N ILE A 103 -5.63 -0.55 4.24
CA ILE A 103 -4.62 -0.12 3.28
C ILE A 103 -4.41 1.37 3.53
N PHE A 104 -3.20 1.76 3.88
CA PHE A 104 -2.82 3.15 4.08
C PHE A 104 -1.95 3.58 2.90
N ILE A 105 -2.33 4.66 2.23
CA ILE A 105 -1.63 5.12 1.03
C ILE A 105 -1.16 6.55 1.28
N THR A 106 0.14 6.81 1.09
CA THR A 106 0.66 8.17 0.98
C THR A 106 0.92 8.46 -0.50
N ASN A 107 0.59 9.67 -0.94
CA ASN A 107 0.83 10.12 -2.31
C ASN A 107 1.04 11.63 -2.35
N ARG A 108 1.59 12.13 -3.45
CA ARG A 108 1.82 13.58 -3.68
C ARG A 108 0.77 14.22 -4.59
N LYS A 109 -0.07 13.42 -5.26
CA LYS A 109 -0.99 13.81 -6.34
C LYS A 109 -2.45 13.58 -5.91
N VAL A 110 -3.26 14.64 -5.89
CA VAL A 110 -4.67 14.56 -5.47
C VAL A 110 -5.48 13.64 -6.38
N GLU A 111 -5.12 13.60 -7.66
CA GLU A 111 -5.73 12.78 -8.71
C GLU A 111 -5.66 11.29 -8.37
N VAL A 112 -4.53 10.84 -7.82
CA VAL A 112 -4.38 9.46 -7.32
C VAL A 112 -5.37 9.20 -6.18
N SER A 113 -5.51 10.14 -5.25
CA SER A 113 -6.43 10.00 -4.12
C SER A 113 -7.89 9.91 -4.58
N GLN A 114 -8.27 10.69 -5.59
CA GLN A 114 -9.60 10.67 -6.20
C GLN A 114 -9.88 9.35 -6.92
N ALA A 115 -8.92 8.85 -7.69
CA ALA A 115 -9.07 7.60 -8.45
C ALA A 115 -9.19 6.35 -7.57
N ILE A 116 -8.60 6.35 -6.37
CA ILE A 116 -8.69 5.22 -5.43
C ILE A 116 -10.08 5.10 -4.80
N GLY A 117 -10.84 6.21 -4.70
CA GLY A 117 -12.16 6.21 -4.05
C GLY A 117 -12.11 5.92 -2.54
N ALA A 118 -10.95 6.08 -1.90
CA ALA A 118 -10.78 5.90 -0.45
C ALA A 118 -11.02 7.21 0.33
N LYS A 119 -11.12 7.10 1.66
CA LYS A 119 -11.16 8.27 2.54
C LYS A 119 -9.84 9.06 2.42
N ILE A 120 -9.92 10.33 2.04
CA ILE A 120 -8.77 11.20 1.80
C ILE A 120 -8.50 12.07 3.04
N HIS A 121 -7.26 12.09 3.50
CA HIS A 121 -6.79 12.99 4.56
C HIS A 121 -5.70 13.91 3.99
N LYS A 122 -5.97 15.22 3.90
CA LYS A 122 -4.98 16.23 3.51
C LYS A 122 -4.24 16.70 4.75
N LEU A 123 -2.90 16.69 4.72
CA LEU A 123 -2.11 17.30 5.78
C LEU A 123 -2.01 18.81 5.56
N PRO A 124 -2.07 19.62 6.63
CA PRO A 124 -1.85 21.05 6.52
C PRO A 124 -0.44 21.29 5.98
N GLN A 125 -0.31 22.24 5.07
CA GLN A 125 1.00 22.73 4.68
C GLN A 125 1.59 23.46 5.88
N SER A 126 2.85 23.20 6.22
CA SER A 126 3.55 24.11 7.13
C SER A 126 3.56 25.47 6.45
N LEU A 127 2.87 26.45 7.04
CA LEU A 127 3.06 27.84 6.67
C LEU A 127 4.54 28.11 6.94
N SER A 128 5.34 28.34 5.90
CA SER A 128 6.62 29.03 6.10
C SER A 128 6.26 30.33 6.79
N MET A 129 6.61 30.44 8.08
CA MET A 129 6.63 31.73 8.76
C MET A 129 7.62 32.56 7.95
N LYS A 130 7.09 33.54 7.22
CA LYS A 130 7.87 34.60 6.61
C LYS A 130 8.52 35.44 7.70
#